data_AF-A0A7Y5BDL1-F1
#
_entry.id   AF-A0A7Y5BDL1-F1
#
_cell.length_a   1.000
_cell.length_b   1.000
_cell.length_c   1.000
_cell.angle_alpha   90.00
_cell.angle_beta   90.00
_cell.angle_gamma   90.00
#
_symmetry.space_group_name_H-M   'P 1'
#
loop_
_entity.id
_entity.type
_entity.pdbx_description
1 polymer ?
#
loop_
_entity_poly.entity_id
_entity_poly.type
_entity_poly.pdbx_seq_one_letter_code
_entity_poly.pdbx_strand_id
1 'polypeptide(L)'
;MKKSKFTEEQIVRILQEAASGQKTQAQLCRDHGVSANTYYIWKRKFAGMETDDVKKLRELERENSQLKRLLAEKEMENDAMRALFRKNGLALPNGARERSF
;
A
#
# COMPACT_ATOMS: atom_id res chain seq x y z
N MET A 1 -2.86 -6.29 14.12
CA MET A 1 -3.73 -5.14 14.45
C MET A 1 -5.15 -5.45 14.00
N LYS A 2 -6.18 -5.15 14.80
CA LYS A 2 -7.57 -5.24 14.33
C LYS A 2 -7.76 -4.30 13.13
N LYS A 3 -8.53 -4.73 12.12
CA LYS A 3 -8.89 -3.85 11.00
C LYS A 3 -9.60 -2.62 11.55
N SER A 4 -9.17 -1.44 11.11
CA SER A 4 -9.82 -0.18 11.45
C SER A 4 -11.29 -0.23 11.01
N LYS A 5 -12.20 0.33 11.81
CA LYS A 5 -13.60 0.54 11.41
C LYS A 5 -13.73 1.62 10.33
N PHE A 6 -12.70 2.46 10.17
CA PHE A 6 -12.66 3.56 9.22
C PHE A 6 -11.71 3.22 8.06
N THR A 7 -12.18 3.48 6.85
CA THR A 7 -11.37 3.52 5.63
C THR A 7 -10.43 4.73 5.66
N GLU A 8 -9.32 4.67 4.93
CA GLU A 8 -8.35 5.78 4.89
C GLU A 8 -8.98 7.04 4.27
N GLU A 9 -9.89 6.87 3.31
CA GLU A 9 -10.65 7.95 2.68
C GLU A 9 -11.68 8.58 3.64
N GLN A 10 -12.23 7.82 4.59
CA GLN A 10 -13.04 8.39 5.68
C GLN A 10 -12.18 9.16 6.67
N ILE A 11 -10.99 8.65 7.00
CA ILE A 11 -10.06 9.31 7.91
C ILE A 11 -9.66 10.68 7.37
N VAL A 12 -9.28 10.77 6.10
CA VAL A 12 -8.93 12.05 5.47
C VAL A 12 -10.09 13.03 5.48
N ARG A 13 -11.32 12.58 5.17
CA ARG A 13 -12.52 13.45 5.23
C ARG A 13 -12.75 14.02 6.63
N ILE A 14 -12.58 13.21 7.67
CA ILE A 14 -12.69 13.65 9.07
C ILE A 14 -11.60 14.68 9.40
N LEU A 15 -10.36 14.48 8.94
CA LEU A 15 -9.27 15.45 9.13
C LEU A 15 -9.50 16.75 8.36
N GLN A 16 -10.11 16.71 7.18
CA GLN A 16 -10.51 17.89 6.41
C GLN A 16 -11.64 18.67 7.10
N GLU A 17 -12.65 17.98 7.63
CA GLU A 17 -13.69 18.59 8.47
C GLU A 17 -13.05 19.30 9.68
N ALA A 18 -12.06 18.67 10.32
CA ALA A 18 -11.32 19.29 11.41
C ALA A 18 -10.50 20.52 10.97
N ALA A 19 -9.92 20.49 9.75
CA ALA A 19 -9.15 21.59 9.18
C ALA A 19 -10.02 22.79 8.78
N SER A 20 -11.31 22.58 8.48
CA SER A 20 -12.27 23.64 8.16
C SER A 20 -12.51 24.63 9.32
N GLY A 21 -12.15 24.24 10.55
CA GLY A 21 -12.35 25.05 11.75
C GLY A 21 -13.79 25.13 12.26
N GLN A 22 -14.75 24.45 11.61
CA GLN A 22 -16.16 24.49 11.99
C GLN A 22 -16.48 23.77 13.30
N LYS A 23 -15.67 22.77 13.67
CA LYS A 23 -15.84 21.97 14.90
C LYS A 23 -14.54 21.87 15.67
N THR A 24 -14.63 21.87 16.99
CA THR A 24 -13.51 21.51 17.85
C THR A 24 -13.15 20.04 17.68
N GLN A 25 -11.89 19.68 17.92
CA GLN A 25 -11.43 18.29 17.89
C GLN A 25 -12.26 17.38 18.82
N ALA A 26 -12.68 17.88 19.99
CA ALA A 26 -13.49 17.13 20.94
C ALA A 26 -14.95 16.91 20.47
N GLN A 27 -15.53 17.83 19.70
CA GLN A 27 -16.84 17.63 19.06
C GLN A 27 -16.73 16.61 17.93
N LEU A 28 -15.75 16.80 17.04
CA LEU A 28 -15.49 15.89 15.93
C LEU A 28 -15.30 14.43 16.40
N CYS A 29 -14.51 14.25 17.47
CA CYS A 29 -14.30 12.93 18.06
C CYS A 29 -15.58 12.30 18.63
N ARG A 30 -16.49 13.11 19.20
CA ARG A 30 -17.79 12.62 19.68
C ARG A 30 -18.71 12.25 18.52
N ASP A 31 -18.82 13.12 17.52
CA ASP A 31 -19.69 12.93 16.36
C ASP A 31 -19.34 11.65 15.58
N HIS A 32 -18.04 11.39 15.40
CA HIS A 32 -17.55 10.23 14.64
C HIS A 32 -17.25 9.01 15.52
N GLY A 33 -17.43 9.10 16.85
CA GLY A 33 -17.10 8.00 17.77
C GLY A 33 -15.62 7.60 17.77
N VAL A 34 -14.74 8.60 17.64
CA VAL A 34 -13.28 8.44 17.55
C VAL A 34 -12.63 8.94 18.84
N SER A 35 -11.63 8.22 19.35
CA SER A 35 -10.88 8.72 20.51
C SER A 35 -9.90 9.84 20.11
N ALA A 36 -9.60 10.76 21.02
CA ALA A 36 -8.63 11.82 20.77
C ALA A 36 -7.25 11.27 20.37
N ASN A 37 -6.81 10.19 21.01
CA ASN A 37 -5.56 9.52 20.66
C ASN A 37 -5.57 8.99 19.21
N THR A 38 -6.67 8.33 18.80
CA THR A 38 -6.85 7.85 17.42
C THR A 38 -6.80 9.00 16.42
N TYR A 39 -7.45 10.12 16.73
CA TYR A 39 -7.42 11.32 15.88
C TYR A 39 -5.99 11.84 15.67
N TYR A 40 -5.16 11.93 16.71
CA TYR A 40 -3.77 12.37 16.56
C TYR A 40 -2.91 11.38 15.77
N ILE A 41 -3.13 10.08 15.92
CA ILE A 41 -2.46 9.05 15.11
C ILE A 41 -2.81 9.26 13.63
N TRP A 42 -4.09 9.47 13.32
CA TRP A 42 -4.54 9.77 11.97
C TRP A 42 -3.95 11.06 11.43
N LYS A 43 -3.98 12.14 12.23
CA LYS A 43 -3.38 13.42 11.85
C LYS A 43 -1.90 13.28 11.52
N ARG A 44 -1.14 12.49 12.28
CA ARG A 44 0.28 12.23 11.98
C ARG A 44 0.48 11.47 10.67
N LYS A 45 -0.41 10.54 10.31
CA LYS A 45 -0.28 9.70 9.12
C LYS A 45 -0.81 10.37 7.85
N PHE A 46 -1.91 11.13 7.95
CA PHE A 46 -2.71 11.56 6.80
C PHE A 46 -2.92 13.08 6.71
N ALA A 47 -2.37 13.88 7.63
CA ALA A 47 -2.51 15.34 7.51
C ALA A 47 -1.86 15.85 6.21
N GLY A 48 -2.55 16.75 5.52
CA GLY A 48 -2.10 17.32 4.25
C GLY A 48 -2.30 16.42 3.03
N MET A 49 -2.88 15.22 3.19
CA MET A 49 -3.30 14.37 2.07
C MET A 49 -4.73 14.70 1.66
N GLU A 50 -4.98 14.73 0.35
CA GLU A 50 -6.32 14.76 -0.20
C GLU A 50 -6.92 13.34 -0.33
N THR A 51 -8.24 13.26 -0.44
CA THR A 51 -8.90 11.94 -0.60
C THR A 51 -8.44 11.21 -1.86
N ASP A 52 -8.10 11.94 -2.92
CA ASP A 52 -7.59 11.36 -4.16
C ASP A 52 -6.14 10.89 -4.04
N ASP A 53 -5.32 11.53 -3.20
CA ASP A 53 -3.96 11.05 -2.89
C ASP A 53 -4.00 9.69 -2.21
N VAL A 54 -4.93 9.50 -1.27
CA VAL A 54 -5.12 8.22 -0.58
C VAL A 54 -5.59 7.13 -1.53
N LYS A 55 -6.56 7.42 -2.41
CA LYS A 55 -7.01 6.45 -3.42
C LYS A 55 -5.86 6.03 -4.33
N LYS A 56 -5.08 7.00 -4.82
CA LYS A 56 -3.94 6.76 -5.70
C LYS A 56 -2.86 5.94 -4.98
N LEU A 57 -2.54 6.27 -3.74
CA LEU A 57 -1.59 5.52 -2.93
C LEU A 57 -2.03 4.06 -2.77
N ARG A 58 -3.31 3.83 -2.45
CA ARG A 58 -3.86 2.49 -2.29
C ARG A 58 -3.82 1.66 -3.57
N GLU A 59 -4.10 2.28 -4.72
CA GLU A 59 -4.00 1.61 -6.01
C GLU A 59 -2.55 1.25 -6.33
N LEU A 60 -1.62 2.18 -6.12
CA LEU A 60 -0.19 1.93 -6.30
C LEU A 60 0.33 0.82 -5.38
N GLU A 61 -0.10 0.77 -4.12
CA GLU A 61 0.26 -0.31 -3.19
C GLU A 61 -0.29 -1.67 -3.68
N ARG A 62 -1.52 -1.69 -4.20
CA ARG A 62 -2.14 -2.89 -4.77
C ARG A 62 -1.37 -3.36 -5.99
N GLU A 63 -1.13 -2.49 -6.96
CA GLU A 63 -0.36 -2.80 -8.16
C GLU A 63 1.05 -3.28 -7.81
N ASN A 64 1.74 -2.62 -6.89
CA ASN A 64 3.08 -3.02 -6.44
C ASN A 64 3.06 -4.42 -5.81
N SER A 65 2.05 -4.74 -5.00
CA SER A 65 1.89 -6.07 -4.40
C SER A 65 1.67 -7.15 -5.46
N GLN A 66 0.87 -6.86 -6.48
CA GLN A 66 0.60 -7.77 -7.59
C GLN A 66 1.85 -7.97 -8.45
N LEU A 67 2.56 -6.89 -8.77
CA LEU A 67 3.82 -6.94 -9.52
C LEU A 67 4.88 -7.75 -8.80
N LYS A 68 5.06 -7.56 -7.48
CA LYS A 68 5.99 -8.36 -6.67
C LYS A 68 5.64 -9.85 -6.70
N ARG A 69 4.35 -10.19 -6.63
CA ARG A 69 3.90 -11.60 -6.71
C ARG A 69 4.24 -12.20 -8.07
N LEU A 70 3.89 -11.50 -9.15
CA LEU A 70 4.18 -11.96 -10.52
C LEU A 70 5.68 -12.07 -10.79
N LEU A 71 6.49 -11.14 -10.25
CA LEU A 71 7.94 -11.21 -10.35
C LEU A 71 8.48 -12.46 -9.66
N ALA A 72 8.06 -12.72 -8.41
CA ALA A 72 8.48 -13.92 -7.69
C ALA A 72 8.06 -15.22 -8.42
N GLU A 73 6.84 -15.28 -8.95
CA GLU A 73 6.36 -16.40 -9.77
C GLU A 73 7.27 -16.61 -11.00
N LYS A 74 7.63 -15.53 -11.71
CA LYS A 74 8.50 -15.59 -12.89
C LYS A 74 9.93 -15.96 -12.55
N GLU A 75 10.46 -15.50 -11.43
CA GLU A 75 11.79 -15.87 -10.95
C GLU A 75 11.85 -17.36 -10.59
N MET A 76 10.82 -17.90 -9.91
CA MET A 76 10.73 -19.34 -9.62
C MET A 76 10.66 -20.19 -10.90
N GLU A 77 9.87 -19.78 -11.90
CA GLU A 77 9.84 -20.44 -13.22
C GLU A 77 11.22 -20.39 -13.90
N ASN A 78 11.92 -19.25 -13.81
CA ASN A 78 13.25 -19.09 -14.38
C ASN A 78 14.27 -20.01 -13.71
N ASP A 79 14.24 -20.10 -12.38
CA ASP A 79 15.13 -20.95 -11.59
C ASP A 79 14.90 -22.43 -11.87
N ALA A 80 13.63 -22.85 -11.95
CA ALA A 80 13.26 -24.21 -12.32
C ALA A 80 13.77 -24.56 -13.73
N MET A 81 13.59 -23.64 -14.70
CA MET A 81 14.12 -23.80 -16.05
C MET A 81 15.64 -23.91 -16.03
N ARG A 82 16.35 -22.97 -15.39
CA ARG A 82 17.81 -22.98 -15.29
C ARG A 82 18.32 -24.29 -14.65
N ALA A 83 17.62 -24.82 -13.65
CA ALA A 83 17.96 -26.09 -13.01
C ALA A 83 17.86 -27.27 -13.98
N LEU A 84 16.81 -27.32 -14.81
CA LEU A 84 16.65 -28.37 -15.84
C LEU A 84 17.73 -28.31 -16.90
N PHE A 85 18.06 -27.13 -17.42
CA PHE A 85 19.13 -26.95 -18.40
C PHE A 85 20.49 -27.41 -17.84
N ARG A 86 20.82 -27.00 -16.61
CA ARG A 86 22.05 -27.45 -15.92
C ARG A 86 22.09 -28.97 -15.74
N LYS A 87 20.98 -29.59 -15.31
CA LYS A 87 20.90 -31.04 -15.13
C LYS A 87 21.13 -31.82 -16.43
N ASN A 88 20.68 -31.27 -17.56
CA ASN A 88 20.77 -31.91 -18.87
C ASN A 88 22.04 -31.51 -19.66
N GLY A 89 22.94 -30.71 -19.07
CA GLY A 89 24.16 -30.24 -19.76
C GLY A 89 23.89 -29.32 -20.96
N LEU A 90 22.71 -28.69 -21.01
CA LEU A 90 22.29 -27.81 -22.10
C LEU A 90 22.64 -26.35 -21.80
N ALA A 91 23.01 -25.59 -22.84
CA ALA A 91 23.25 -24.15 -22.72
C ALA A 91 21.94 -23.39 -22.42
N LEU A 92 22.01 -22.37 -21.54
CA LEU A 92 20.87 -21.53 -21.22
C LEU A 92 20.46 -20.66 -22.42
N PRO A 93 19.15 -20.47 -22.68
CA PRO A 93 18.68 -19.58 -23.73
C PRO A 93 19.06 -18.11 -23.47
N ASN A 94 19.41 -17.38 -24.53
CA ASN A 94 20.01 -16.02 -24.53
C ASN A 94 19.26 -14.92 -23.75
N GLY A 95 18.01 -15.15 -23.31
CA GLY A 95 17.23 -14.19 -22.51
C GLY A 95 17.59 -14.14 -21.02
N ALA A 96 18.51 -14.99 -20.55
CA ALA A 96 18.92 -15.12 -19.15
C ALA A 96 20.04 -14.15 -18.72
N ARG A 97 20.57 -13.32 -19.63
CA ARG A 97 21.55 -12.28 -19.26
C ARG A 97 20.86 -11.25 -18.37
N GLU A 98 21.32 -11.20 -17.13
CA GLU A 98 20.92 -10.33 -16.04
C GLU A 98 20.52 -8.94 -16.56
N ARG A 99 19.24 -8.61 -16.41
CA ARG A 99 18.82 -7.22 -16.39
C ARG A 99 19.12 -6.71 -15.00
N SER A 100 20.34 -6.23 -14.80
CA SER A 100 20.68 -5.35 -13.69
C SER A 100 19.78 -4.13 -13.78
N PHE A 101 18.94 -3.92 -12.77
CA PHE A 101 18.23 -2.66 -12.56
C PHE A 101 19.17 -1.62 -11.93
#